data_AF-A0A8J2PB83-F1
#
_entry.id   AF-A0A8J2PB83-F1
#
_cell.length_a   1.000
_cell.length_b   1.000
_cell.length_c   1.000
_cell.angle_alpha   90.00
_cell.angle_beta   90.00
_cell.angle_gamma   90.00
#
_symmetry.space_group_name_H-M   'P 1'
#
loop_
_entity.id
_entity.type
_entity.pdbx_description
1 polymer ?
#
loop_
_entity_poly.entity_id
_entity_poly.type
_entity_poly.pdbx_seq_one_letter_code
_entity_poly.pdbx_strand_id
1 'polypeptide(L)'
;MISKKLYDEILTSISETSLQNAHSRLEEKYPTVSPLTLGSILGNYVQRKMKKTHASHNNSEKITAYYEEYENAVVKKEPPGIIVRMAANAELCPTLMARFVLEGYLRSQQQQRTMRHKESKKDTAESSNTPTRVPPINLMALKSEVSRLIKDTTEIENPNLSYEVHLCTIHDSFYGPLPDAIKNAVGREYEVILEEKLKELKILYIDEQELRKRGYDKTPDFKLELPIGIDGKIVNWVESKATFGDEETHRGYMEDQLISYKNRYGPGLVIYWLGHVDTLDDSSISASGIMIRENMPTNIVHMDTNWEWEDLPSKLSDTRLK
;
A
#
# COMPACT_ATOMS: atom_id res chain seq x y z
N MET A 1 12.07 12.61 -13.11
CA MET A 1 10.84 13.42 -12.93
C MET A 1 9.99 13.34 -14.18
N ILE A 2 8.67 13.21 -14.06
CA ILE A 2 7.72 13.13 -15.19
C ILE A 2 6.82 14.36 -15.19
N SER A 3 6.52 14.94 -16.35
CA SER A 3 5.61 16.07 -16.43
C SER A 3 4.16 15.66 -16.17
N LYS A 4 3.35 16.53 -15.56
CA LYS A 4 1.92 16.27 -15.31
C LYS A 4 1.18 15.84 -16.58
N LYS A 5 1.47 16.49 -17.71
CA LYS A 5 0.88 16.16 -19.01
C LYS A 5 1.19 14.71 -19.43
N LEU A 6 2.46 14.30 -19.36
CA LEU A 6 2.86 12.94 -19.72
C LEU A 6 2.26 11.91 -18.74
N TYR A 7 2.24 12.23 -17.45
CA TYR A 7 1.61 11.39 -16.43
C TYR A 7 0.11 11.17 -16.71
N ASP A 8 -0.63 12.23 -17.03
CA ASP A 8 -2.06 12.13 -17.35
C ASP A 8 -2.31 11.33 -18.65
N GLU A 9 -1.46 11.49 -19.67
CA GLU A 9 -1.50 10.69 -20.90
C GLU A 9 -1.27 9.18 -20.64
N ILE A 10 -0.34 8.85 -19.73
CA ILE A 10 -0.10 7.47 -19.29
C ILE A 10 -1.35 6.93 -18.59
N LEU A 11 -1.97 7.69 -17.69
CA LEU A 11 -3.18 7.27 -16.99
C LEU A 11 -4.36 7.02 -17.95
N THR A 12 -4.55 7.87 -18.96
CA THR A 12 -5.57 7.65 -20.00
C THR A 12 -5.30 6.35 -20.74
N SER A 13 -4.06 6.11 -21.14
CA SER A 13 -3.67 4.85 -21.83
C SER A 13 -3.89 3.61 -20.98
N ILE A 14 -3.65 3.70 -19.67
CA ILE A 14 -3.94 2.61 -18.72
C ILE A 14 -5.45 2.34 -18.67
N SER A 15 -6.28 3.38 -18.62
CA SER A 15 -7.73 3.23 -18.52
C SER A 15 -8.36 2.58 -19.76
N GLU A 16 -7.74 2.74 -20.92
CA GLU A 16 -8.18 2.18 -22.21
C GLU A 16 -7.68 0.75 -22.45
N THR A 17 -6.74 0.26 -21.62
CA THR A 17 -6.05 -1.01 -21.83
C THR A 17 -6.48 -2.06 -20.82
N SER A 18 -6.65 -3.31 -21.28
CA SER A 18 -6.88 -4.45 -20.38
C SER A 18 -5.69 -4.65 -19.44
N LEU A 19 -5.98 -4.89 -18.15
CA LEU A 19 -4.97 -5.05 -17.08
C LEU A 19 -3.92 -6.12 -17.39
N GLN A 20 -4.30 -7.20 -18.08
CA GLN A 20 -3.41 -8.33 -18.37
C GLN A 20 -2.23 -7.95 -19.28
N ASN A 21 -2.43 -7.00 -20.18
CA ASN A 21 -1.40 -6.59 -21.17
C ASN A 21 -0.98 -5.12 -20.99
N ALA A 22 -1.39 -4.49 -19.89
CA ALA A 22 -1.18 -3.07 -19.68
C ALA A 22 0.31 -2.73 -19.59
N HIS A 23 1.12 -3.56 -18.91
CA HIS A 23 2.53 -3.23 -18.71
C HIS A 23 3.33 -3.21 -20.03
N SER A 24 3.27 -4.28 -20.82
CA SER A 24 4.00 -4.38 -22.09
C SER A 24 3.55 -3.32 -23.10
N ARG A 25 2.25 -3.02 -23.17
CA ARG A 25 1.72 -1.95 -24.04
C ARG A 25 2.21 -0.56 -23.63
N LEU A 26 2.37 -0.31 -22.33
CA LEU A 26 2.93 0.94 -21.85
C LEU A 26 4.42 1.07 -22.19
N GLU A 27 5.18 -0.01 -22.09
CA GLU A 27 6.60 -0.02 -22.48
C GLU A 27 6.78 0.26 -23.97
N GLU A 28 5.96 -0.34 -24.83
CA GLU A 28 5.97 -0.08 -26.27
C GLU A 28 5.59 1.37 -26.61
N LYS A 29 4.59 1.94 -25.89
CA LYS A 29 4.08 3.29 -26.16
C LYS A 29 4.95 4.40 -25.56
N TYR A 30 5.62 4.13 -24.43
CA TYR A 30 6.41 5.11 -23.67
C TYR A 30 7.85 4.63 -23.42
N PRO A 31 8.64 4.37 -24.48
CA PRO A 31 9.98 3.78 -24.34
C PRO A 31 10.99 4.70 -23.63
N THR A 32 10.69 6.00 -23.52
CA THR A 32 11.53 6.97 -22.80
C THR A 32 11.34 6.93 -21.29
N VAL A 33 10.30 6.26 -20.79
CA VAL A 33 10.03 6.12 -19.36
C VAL A 33 10.51 4.75 -18.91
N SER A 34 11.19 4.70 -17.76
CA SER A 34 11.69 3.44 -17.20
C SER A 34 10.53 2.43 -17.00
N PRO A 35 10.72 1.14 -17.36
CA PRO A 35 9.75 0.08 -17.10
C PRO A 35 9.29 0.03 -15.64
N LEU A 36 10.22 0.25 -14.69
CA LEU A 36 9.90 0.24 -13.26
C LEU A 36 8.98 1.40 -12.88
N THR A 37 9.19 2.58 -13.46
CA THR A 37 8.33 3.75 -13.25
C THR A 37 6.93 3.51 -13.83
N LEU A 38 6.84 2.98 -15.06
CA LEU A 38 5.55 2.61 -15.67
C LEU A 38 4.81 1.55 -14.85
N GLY A 39 5.51 0.51 -14.39
CA GLY A 39 4.96 -0.53 -13.54
C GLY A 39 4.44 0.02 -12.21
N SER A 40 5.15 0.99 -11.61
CA SER A 40 4.72 1.65 -10.38
C SER A 40 3.49 2.54 -10.57
N ILE A 41 3.44 3.34 -11.65
CA ILE A 41 2.26 4.13 -12.01
C ILE A 41 1.04 3.22 -12.23
N LEU A 42 1.22 2.14 -12.99
CA LEU A 42 0.18 1.14 -13.24
C LEU A 42 -0.28 0.49 -11.93
N GLY A 43 0.64 0.09 -11.05
CA GLY A 43 0.33 -0.47 -9.74
C GLY A 43 -0.49 0.48 -8.87
N ASN A 44 -0.10 1.76 -8.81
CA ASN A 44 -0.83 2.79 -8.07
C ASN A 44 -2.24 3.00 -8.66
N TYR A 45 -2.37 3.02 -10.00
CA TYR A 45 -3.66 3.12 -10.67
C TYR A 45 -4.57 1.94 -10.35
N VAL A 46 -4.08 0.70 -10.49
CA VAL A 46 -4.85 -0.52 -10.22
C VAL A 46 -5.31 -0.55 -8.77
N GLN A 47 -4.41 -0.26 -7.82
CA GLN A 47 -4.77 -0.23 -6.40
C GLN A 47 -5.86 0.80 -6.11
N ARG A 48 -5.80 1.99 -6.74
CA ARG A 48 -6.83 3.03 -6.62
C ARG A 48 -8.16 2.59 -7.23
N LYS A 49 -8.14 1.99 -8.44
CA LYS A 49 -9.32 1.42 -9.08
C LYS A 49 -9.98 0.39 -8.16
N MET A 50 -9.21 -0.56 -7.62
CA MET A 50 -9.71 -1.60 -6.72
C MET A 50 -10.30 -1.00 -5.44
N LYS A 51 -9.67 0.00 -4.80
CA LYS A 51 -10.23 0.67 -3.61
C LYS A 51 -11.56 1.36 -3.91
N LYS A 52 -11.68 2.06 -5.05
CA LYS A 52 -12.90 2.76 -5.46
C LYS A 52 -14.04 1.80 -5.78
N THR A 53 -13.76 0.68 -6.46
CA THR A 53 -14.79 -0.31 -6.80
C THR A 53 -15.11 -1.26 -5.64
N HIS A 54 -14.19 -1.46 -4.68
CA HIS A 54 -14.37 -2.44 -3.60
C HIS A 54 -15.73 -2.36 -2.91
N ALA A 55 -16.20 -1.16 -2.54
CA ALA A 55 -17.49 -0.98 -1.86
C ALA A 55 -18.68 -1.47 -2.70
N SER A 56 -18.62 -1.34 -4.02
CA SER A 56 -19.69 -1.77 -4.92
C SER A 56 -19.76 -3.29 -5.06
N HIS A 57 -18.65 -4.02 -4.81
CA HIS A 57 -18.56 -5.49 -4.89
C HIS A 57 -18.66 -6.17 -3.53
N ASN A 58 -18.20 -5.51 -2.47
CA ASN A 58 -18.16 -6.03 -1.11
C ASN A 58 -19.50 -5.86 -0.38
N ASN A 59 -20.58 -6.39 -0.96
CA ASN A 59 -21.89 -6.48 -0.33
C ASN A 59 -22.36 -7.94 -0.32
N SER A 60 -23.28 -8.27 0.60
CA SER A 60 -23.67 -9.66 0.83
C SER A 60 -24.33 -10.33 -0.38
N GLU A 61 -25.08 -9.57 -1.18
CA GLU A 61 -25.78 -10.08 -2.36
C GLU A 61 -24.78 -10.45 -3.46
N LYS A 62 -23.85 -9.54 -3.79
CA LYS A 62 -22.81 -9.80 -4.78
C LYS A 62 -21.83 -10.89 -4.37
N ILE A 63 -21.42 -10.92 -3.10
CA ILE A 63 -20.56 -11.98 -2.58
C ILE A 63 -21.23 -13.35 -2.74
N THR A 64 -22.52 -13.44 -2.45
CA THR A 64 -23.31 -14.67 -2.65
C THR A 64 -23.39 -15.00 -4.14
N ALA A 65 -23.70 -14.03 -5.00
CA ALA A 65 -23.78 -14.22 -6.44
C ALA A 65 -22.45 -14.71 -7.05
N TYR A 66 -21.30 -14.17 -6.62
CA TYR A 66 -19.99 -14.66 -7.07
C TYR A 66 -19.74 -16.10 -6.64
N TYR A 67 -20.11 -16.47 -5.42
CA TYR A 67 -19.96 -17.85 -4.98
C TYR A 67 -20.89 -18.81 -5.74
N GLU A 68 -22.13 -18.42 -6.00
CA GLU A 68 -23.08 -19.20 -6.80
C GLU A 68 -22.62 -19.35 -8.26
N GLU A 69 -22.08 -18.29 -8.87
CA GLU A 69 -21.50 -18.33 -10.22
C GLU A 69 -20.35 -19.34 -10.29
N TYR A 70 -19.46 -19.32 -9.28
CA TYR A 70 -18.39 -20.29 -9.14
C TYR A 70 -18.91 -21.72 -9.00
N GLU A 71 -19.89 -21.98 -8.12
CA GLU A 71 -20.47 -23.32 -7.95
C GLU A 71 -21.11 -23.83 -9.25
N ASN A 72 -21.82 -22.96 -9.97
CA ASN A 72 -22.41 -23.29 -11.26
C ASN A 72 -21.35 -23.68 -12.31
N ALA A 73 -20.23 -22.97 -12.37
CA ALA A 73 -19.12 -23.28 -13.27
C ALA A 73 -18.45 -24.63 -12.91
N VAL A 74 -18.33 -24.94 -11.62
CA VAL A 74 -17.83 -26.25 -11.14
C VAL A 74 -18.78 -27.38 -11.54
N VAL A 75 -20.10 -27.20 -11.38
CA VAL A 75 -21.11 -28.19 -11.80
C VAL A 75 -21.06 -28.43 -13.31
N LYS A 76 -20.84 -27.38 -14.10
CA LYS A 76 -20.63 -27.46 -15.56
C LYS A 76 -19.30 -28.09 -15.97
N LYS A 77 -18.42 -28.40 -15.02
CA LYS A 77 -17.06 -28.93 -15.25
C LYS A 77 -16.24 -28.05 -16.18
N GLU A 78 -16.36 -26.74 -15.99
CA GLU A 78 -15.51 -25.79 -16.71
C GLU A 78 -14.03 -26.04 -16.45
N PRO A 79 -13.13 -25.68 -17.39
CA PRO A 79 -11.70 -25.82 -17.19
C PRO A 79 -11.21 -24.91 -16.06
N PRO A 80 -10.06 -25.25 -15.41
CA PRO A 80 -9.50 -24.45 -14.33
C PRO A 80 -9.27 -22.97 -14.70
N GLY A 81 -9.18 -22.12 -13.68
CA GLY A 81 -9.11 -20.67 -13.82
C GLY A 81 -10.49 -20.03 -13.94
N ILE A 82 -11.52 -20.65 -13.35
CA ILE A 82 -12.88 -20.12 -13.26
C ILE A 82 -12.84 -18.73 -12.60
N ILE A 83 -12.22 -18.63 -11.42
CA ILE A 83 -12.20 -17.37 -10.66
C ILE A 83 -11.39 -16.29 -11.40
N VAL A 84 -10.34 -16.68 -12.12
CA VAL A 84 -9.54 -15.76 -12.96
C VAL A 84 -10.40 -15.18 -14.09
N ARG A 85 -11.22 -16.00 -14.75
CA ARG A 85 -12.16 -15.53 -15.80
C ARG A 85 -13.25 -14.63 -15.23
N MET A 86 -13.81 -14.99 -14.08
CA MET A 86 -14.79 -14.15 -13.37
C MET A 86 -14.19 -12.78 -13.02
N ALA A 87 -12.94 -12.75 -12.55
CA ALA A 87 -12.23 -11.52 -12.23
C ALA A 87 -12.07 -10.63 -13.47
N ALA A 88 -11.66 -11.20 -14.60
CA ALA A 88 -11.55 -10.48 -15.87
C ALA A 88 -12.89 -9.87 -16.32
N ASN A 89 -13.99 -10.64 -16.23
CA ASN A 89 -15.34 -10.18 -16.59
C ASN A 89 -15.83 -9.06 -15.67
N ALA A 90 -15.46 -9.09 -14.39
CA ALA A 90 -15.81 -8.06 -13.40
C ALA A 90 -14.83 -6.88 -13.37
N GLU A 91 -13.80 -6.88 -14.22
CA GLU A 91 -12.67 -5.93 -14.19
C GLU A 91 -11.98 -5.80 -12.82
N LEU A 92 -11.87 -6.92 -12.10
CA LEU A 92 -11.21 -7.01 -10.79
C LEU A 92 -9.90 -7.78 -10.90
N CYS A 93 -9.02 -7.56 -9.93
CA CYS A 93 -7.83 -8.38 -9.79
C CYS A 93 -8.22 -9.81 -9.34
N PRO A 94 -7.57 -10.87 -9.87
CA PRO A 94 -7.92 -12.27 -9.54
C PRO A 94 -7.99 -12.57 -8.04
N THR A 95 -7.03 -12.07 -7.26
CA THR A 95 -7.00 -12.30 -5.81
C THR A 95 -8.16 -11.57 -5.12
N LEU A 96 -8.56 -10.39 -5.60
CA LEU A 96 -9.72 -9.69 -5.04
C LEU A 96 -11.03 -10.43 -5.33
N MET A 97 -11.19 -11.00 -6.53
CA MET A 97 -12.33 -11.87 -6.83
C MET A 97 -12.30 -13.13 -5.95
N ALA A 98 -11.13 -13.75 -5.79
CA ALA A 98 -10.96 -14.91 -4.92
C ALA A 98 -11.35 -14.60 -3.47
N ARG A 99 -11.07 -13.39 -2.95
CA ARG A 99 -11.56 -12.94 -1.63
C ARG A 99 -13.07 -13.02 -1.52
N PHE A 100 -13.79 -12.51 -2.52
CA PHE A 100 -15.26 -12.51 -2.49
C PHE A 100 -15.82 -13.93 -2.58
N VAL A 101 -15.32 -14.76 -3.50
CA VAL A 101 -15.75 -16.17 -3.61
C VAL A 101 -15.48 -16.94 -2.32
N LEU A 102 -14.30 -16.76 -1.72
CA LEU A 102 -13.92 -17.41 -0.48
C LEU A 102 -14.75 -16.93 0.71
N GLU A 103 -15.09 -15.65 0.77
CA GLU A 103 -16.00 -15.13 1.77
C GLU A 103 -17.40 -15.77 1.64
N GLY A 104 -17.91 -15.93 0.41
CA GLY A 104 -19.15 -16.63 0.13
C GLY A 104 -19.12 -18.10 0.57
N TYR A 105 -18.02 -18.80 0.28
CA TYR A 105 -17.77 -20.17 0.74
C TYR A 105 -17.81 -20.30 2.27
N LEU A 106 -17.12 -19.42 2.98
CA LEU A 106 -17.10 -19.47 4.45
C LEU A 106 -18.47 -19.16 5.07
N ARG A 107 -19.23 -18.24 4.46
CA ARG A 107 -20.62 -17.94 4.87
C ARG A 107 -21.53 -19.15 4.68
N SER A 108 -21.43 -19.86 3.55
CA SER A 108 -22.23 -21.06 3.28
C SER A 108 -21.88 -22.19 4.25
N GLN A 109 -20.60 -22.41 4.54
CA GLN A 109 -20.14 -23.38 5.54
C GLN A 109 -20.67 -23.09 6.94
N GLN A 110 -20.64 -21.82 7.38
CA GLN A 110 -21.20 -21.43 8.68
C GLN A 110 -22.71 -21.69 8.77
N GLN A 111 -23.45 -21.39 7.70
CA GLN A 111 -24.90 -21.67 7.62
C GLN A 111 -25.18 -23.17 7.69
N GLN A 112 -24.46 -24.00 6.96
CA GLN A 112 -24.63 -25.46 7.01
C GLN A 112 -24.27 -26.03 8.38
N ARG A 113 -23.22 -25.53 9.04
CA ARG A 113 -22.85 -25.94 10.41
C ARG A 113 -23.95 -25.56 11.43
N THR A 114 -24.55 -24.37 11.30
CA THR A 114 -25.65 -23.96 12.18
C THR A 114 -26.95 -24.73 11.94
N MET A 115 -27.29 -25.07 10.69
CA MET A 115 -28.45 -25.91 10.39
C MET A 115 -28.30 -27.32 10.97
N ARG A 116 -27.14 -27.97 10.76
CA ARG A 116 -26.83 -29.29 11.35
C ARG A 116 -26.94 -29.30 12.88
N HIS A 117 -26.44 -28.25 13.54
CA HIS A 117 -26.55 -28.13 15.00
C HIS A 117 -27.98 -27.95 15.51
N LYS A 118 -28.86 -27.31 14.73
CA LYS A 118 -30.29 -27.18 15.05
C LYS A 118 -31.01 -28.51 14.87
N GLU A 119 -30.68 -29.27 13.83
CA GLU A 119 -31.25 -30.59 13.57
C GLU A 119 -30.85 -31.59 14.65
N SER A 120 -29.56 -31.68 15.01
CA SER A 120 -29.10 -32.57 16.09
C SER A 120 -29.67 -32.25 17.48
N LYS A 121 -30.07 -31.00 17.74
CA LYS A 121 -30.75 -30.61 18.99
C LYS A 121 -32.26 -30.87 18.96
N LYS A 122 -32.85 -31.03 17.77
CA LYS A 122 -34.27 -31.35 17.60
C LYS A 122 -34.58 -32.80 18.00
N ASP A 123 -33.58 -33.69 17.86
CA ASP A 123 -33.67 -35.10 18.25
C ASP A 123 -33.49 -35.32 19.77
N THR A 124 -33.22 -34.27 20.57
CA THR A 124 -32.89 -34.42 22.01
C THR A 124 -33.63 -33.49 22.97
N ALA A 125 -34.71 -32.79 22.58
CA ALA A 125 -35.39 -31.91 23.53
C ALA A 125 -36.92 -31.88 23.38
N GLU A 126 -37.59 -32.68 24.23
CA GLU A 126 -38.69 -32.14 25.02
C GLU A 126 -38.16 -30.97 25.87
N SER A 127 -38.84 -29.83 25.80
CA SER A 127 -38.77 -28.69 26.73
C SER A 127 -37.47 -27.88 26.80
N SER A 128 -37.37 -26.83 25.97
CA SER A 128 -37.06 -25.46 26.46
C SER A 128 -37.24 -24.44 25.34
N ASN A 129 -38.32 -23.65 25.43
CA ASN A 129 -38.53 -22.47 24.59
C ASN A 129 -37.56 -21.37 25.01
N THR A 130 -36.34 -21.38 24.48
CA THR A 130 -35.52 -20.18 24.39
C THR A 130 -35.19 -19.92 22.92
N PRO A 131 -35.46 -18.71 22.38
CA PRO A 131 -35.13 -18.40 21.01
C PRO A 131 -33.60 -18.43 20.88
N THR A 132 -33.08 -19.48 20.24
CA THR A 132 -31.65 -19.63 19.95
C THR A 132 -31.26 -18.55 18.93
N ARG A 133 -30.88 -17.38 19.45
CA ARG A 133 -30.39 -16.27 18.66
C ARG A 133 -29.10 -16.75 17.98
N VAL A 134 -29.16 -17.00 16.68
CA VAL A 134 -27.97 -17.35 15.88
C VAL A 134 -26.96 -16.22 16.11
N PRO A 135 -25.74 -16.50 16.60
CA PRO A 135 -24.79 -15.44 16.85
C PRO A 135 -24.54 -14.67 15.54
N PRO A 136 -24.55 -13.34 15.55
CA PRO A 136 -24.29 -12.55 14.36
C PRO A 136 -22.91 -12.92 13.80
N ILE A 137 -22.80 -12.99 12.47
CA ILE A 137 -21.53 -13.25 11.79
C ILE A 137 -20.53 -12.17 12.22
N ASN A 138 -19.45 -12.58 12.88
CA ASN A 138 -18.36 -11.68 13.18
C ASN A 138 -17.59 -11.39 11.88
N LEU A 139 -17.96 -10.30 11.21
CA LEU A 139 -17.38 -9.88 9.94
C LEU A 139 -15.87 -9.64 10.03
N MET A 140 -15.36 -9.21 11.20
CA MET A 140 -13.93 -8.98 11.39
C MET A 140 -13.16 -10.30 11.43
N ALA A 141 -13.67 -11.30 12.16
CA ALA A 141 -13.09 -12.64 12.18
C ALA A 141 -13.13 -13.29 10.78
N LEU A 142 -14.24 -13.13 10.06
CA LEU A 142 -14.39 -13.64 8.69
C LEU A 142 -13.35 -13.05 7.73
N LYS A 143 -13.16 -11.72 7.75
CA LYS A 143 -12.16 -11.04 6.91
C LYS A 143 -10.73 -11.47 7.25
N SER A 144 -10.44 -11.67 8.54
CA SER A 144 -9.15 -12.20 8.98
C SER A 144 -8.92 -13.61 8.45
N GLU A 145 -9.95 -14.46 8.51
CA GLU A 145 -9.87 -15.84 8.01
C GLU A 145 -9.68 -15.90 6.49
N VAL A 146 -10.43 -15.10 5.72
CA VAL A 146 -10.21 -14.96 4.26
C VAL A 146 -8.77 -14.54 3.97
N SER A 147 -8.22 -13.62 4.76
CA SER A 147 -6.85 -13.13 4.57
C SER A 147 -5.79 -14.19 4.92
N ARG A 148 -6.09 -15.10 5.85
CA ARG A 148 -5.23 -16.25 6.20
C ARG A 148 -5.21 -17.27 5.07
N LEU A 149 -6.38 -17.70 4.61
CA LEU A 149 -6.56 -18.70 3.55
C LEU A 149 -6.03 -18.26 2.17
N ILE A 150 -5.95 -16.95 1.90
CA ILE A 150 -5.30 -16.45 0.67
C ILE A 150 -3.78 -16.50 0.76
N LYS A 151 -3.23 -16.35 1.97
CA LYS A 151 -1.79 -16.50 2.19
C LYS A 151 -1.38 -17.97 2.14
N ASP A 152 -2.23 -18.86 2.66
CA ASP A 152 -2.04 -20.30 2.59
C ASP A 152 -3.30 -20.99 2.05
N THR A 153 -3.28 -21.28 0.75
CA THR A 153 -4.42 -21.91 0.07
C THR A 153 -4.57 -23.38 0.42
N THR A 154 -3.57 -24.01 1.04
CA THR A 154 -3.62 -25.44 1.41
C THR A 154 -4.56 -25.70 2.59
N GLU A 155 -4.89 -24.66 3.35
CA GLU A 155 -5.81 -24.73 4.49
C GLU A 155 -7.29 -24.76 4.08
N ILE A 156 -7.59 -24.58 2.78
CA ILE A 156 -8.96 -24.58 2.25
C ILE A 156 -9.45 -26.03 2.14
N GLU A 157 -10.52 -26.38 2.87
CA GLU A 157 -11.09 -27.74 2.91
C GLU A 157 -11.53 -28.27 1.52
N ASN A 158 -11.98 -27.39 0.62
CA ASN A 158 -12.42 -27.76 -0.73
C ASN A 158 -11.24 -27.75 -1.72
N PRO A 159 -10.82 -28.91 -2.28
CA PRO A 159 -9.65 -28.97 -3.17
C PRO A 159 -9.78 -28.16 -4.46
N ASN A 160 -10.98 -28.10 -5.05
CA ASN A 160 -11.22 -27.34 -6.28
C ASN A 160 -11.08 -25.84 -5.99
N LEU A 161 -11.67 -25.38 -4.89
CA LEU A 161 -11.58 -23.97 -4.49
C LEU A 161 -10.15 -23.60 -4.08
N SER A 162 -9.45 -24.48 -3.36
CA SER A 162 -8.04 -24.31 -3.01
C SER A 162 -7.17 -24.07 -4.26
N TYR A 163 -7.33 -24.92 -5.28
CA TYR A 163 -6.60 -24.80 -6.53
C TYR A 163 -6.95 -23.52 -7.30
N GLU A 164 -8.22 -23.15 -7.37
CA GLU A 164 -8.68 -21.93 -8.04
C GLU A 164 -8.17 -20.65 -7.36
N VAL A 165 -8.20 -20.60 -6.02
CA VAL A 165 -7.63 -19.47 -5.25
C VAL A 165 -6.12 -19.40 -5.47
N HIS A 166 -5.42 -20.53 -5.52
CA HIS A 166 -3.98 -20.58 -5.81
C HIS A 166 -3.65 -20.07 -7.22
N LEU A 167 -4.45 -20.42 -8.23
CA LEU A 167 -4.29 -19.86 -9.57
C LEU A 167 -4.48 -18.34 -9.57
N CYS A 168 -5.45 -17.82 -8.81
CA CYS A 168 -5.62 -16.39 -8.65
C CYS A 168 -4.40 -15.71 -8.04
N THR A 169 -3.76 -16.28 -7.02
CA THR A 169 -2.56 -15.66 -6.41
C THR A 169 -1.37 -15.64 -7.37
N ILE A 170 -1.22 -16.65 -8.24
CA ILE A 170 -0.18 -16.70 -9.27
C ILE A 170 -0.45 -15.70 -10.40
N HIS A 171 -1.70 -15.58 -10.86
CA HIS A 171 -2.06 -14.73 -11.99
C HIS A 171 -2.28 -13.26 -11.63
N ASP A 172 -2.24 -12.90 -10.35
CA ASP A 172 -2.43 -11.52 -9.91
C ASP A 172 -1.10 -10.76 -9.87
N SER A 173 -0.92 -9.84 -10.81
CA SER A 173 0.29 -9.02 -10.91
C SER A 173 0.28 -7.76 -10.02
N PHE A 174 -0.86 -7.39 -9.41
CA PHE A 174 -0.99 -6.07 -8.77
C PHE A 174 -1.56 -6.10 -7.35
N TYR A 175 -2.40 -7.07 -7.04
CA TYR A 175 -3.17 -7.15 -5.80
C TYR A 175 -3.05 -8.55 -5.21
N GLY A 176 -2.25 -8.75 -4.16
CA GLY A 176 -2.19 -10.05 -3.51
C GLY A 176 -0.85 -10.33 -2.85
N PRO A 177 -0.67 -11.55 -2.30
CA PRO A 177 0.51 -11.88 -1.51
C PRO A 177 1.83 -11.74 -2.27
N LEU A 178 1.88 -12.14 -3.54
CA LEU A 178 3.11 -12.09 -4.35
C LEU A 178 3.50 -10.65 -4.71
N PRO A 179 2.63 -9.81 -5.31
CA PRO A 179 2.97 -8.41 -5.55
C PRO A 179 3.30 -7.63 -4.27
N ASP A 180 2.60 -7.92 -3.17
CA ASP A 180 2.88 -7.28 -1.87
C ASP A 180 4.25 -7.70 -1.33
N ALA A 181 4.62 -8.98 -1.45
CA ALA A 181 5.95 -9.46 -1.07
C ALA A 181 7.07 -8.82 -1.90
N ILE A 182 6.86 -8.68 -3.23
CA ILE A 182 7.80 -7.99 -4.13
C ILE A 182 7.95 -6.53 -3.71
N LYS A 183 6.84 -5.79 -3.52
CA LYS A 183 6.88 -4.39 -3.09
C LYS A 183 7.63 -4.20 -1.77
N ASN A 184 7.40 -5.08 -0.80
CA ASN A 184 8.08 -5.03 0.50
C ASN A 184 9.57 -5.39 0.39
N ALA A 185 9.95 -6.30 -0.51
CA ALA A 185 11.35 -6.61 -0.77
C ALA A 185 12.07 -5.41 -1.41
N VAL A 186 11.50 -4.86 -2.47
CA VAL A 186 12.05 -3.69 -3.18
C VAL A 186 12.12 -2.47 -2.26
N GLY A 187 11.11 -2.24 -1.41
CA GLY A 187 11.14 -1.19 -0.38
C GLY A 187 12.37 -1.28 0.53
N ARG A 188 12.61 -2.46 1.09
CA ARG A 188 13.77 -2.71 1.96
C ARG A 188 15.10 -2.57 1.23
N GLU A 189 15.19 -2.99 -0.03
CA GLU A 189 16.41 -2.81 -0.82
C GLU A 189 16.76 -1.32 -0.96
N TYR A 190 15.77 -0.48 -1.25
CA TYR A 190 15.99 0.97 -1.33
C TYR A 190 16.29 1.63 0.01
N GLU A 191 15.75 1.13 1.12
CA GLU A 191 16.13 1.56 2.47
C GLU A 191 17.60 1.22 2.76
N VAL A 192 18.09 0.03 2.39
CA VAL A 192 19.50 -0.34 2.52
C VAL A 192 20.40 0.55 1.66
N ILE A 193 20.00 0.82 0.41
CA ILE A 193 20.73 1.75 -0.47
C ILE A 193 20.78 3.16 0.13
N LEU A 194 19.69 3.62 0.75
CA LEU A 194 19.66 4.91 1.44
C LEU A 194 20.61 4.92 2.64
N GLU A 195 20.59 3.85 3.43
CA GLU A 195 21.46 3.68 4.58
C GLU A 195 22.94 3.75 4.19
N GLU A 196 23.32 3.06 3.12
CA GLU A 196 24.69 3.10 2.57
C GLU A 196 25.08 4.52 2.16
N LYS A 197 24.19 5.25 1.47
CA LYS A 197 24.44 6.65 1.09
C LYS A 197 24.60 7.57 2.30
N LEU A 198 23.78 7.41 3.34
CA LEU A 198 23.91 8.20 4.57
C LEU A 198 25.27 7.94 5.25
N LYS A 199 25.74 6.69 5.25
CA LYS A 199 27.08 6.31 5.77
C LYS A 199 28.21 6.92 4.93
N GLU A 200 28.12 6.86 3.61
CA GLU A 200 29.10 7.45 2.69
C GLU A 200 29.23 8.98 2.91
N LEU A 201 28.09 9.64 3.13
CA LEU A 201 28.00 11.07 3.40
C LEU A 201 28.31 11.43 4.88
N LYS A 202 28.66 10.44 5.72
CA LYS A 202 28.98 10.60 7.15
C LYS A 202 27.88 11.32 7.94
N ILE A 203 26.62 11.03 7.60
CA ILE A 203 25.46 11.59 8.30
C ILE A 203 25.09 10.65 9.43
N LEU A 204 25.01 11.19 10.65
CA LEU A 204 24.55 10.45 11.82
C LEU A 204 23.02 10.36 11.82
N TYR A 205 22.49 9.15 12.00
CA TYR A 205 21.06 8.89 12.00
C TYR A 205 20.68 7.81 13.02
N ILE A 206 19.39 7.80 13.37
CA ILE A 206 18.71 6.78 14.14
C ILE A 206 17.72 6.11 13.20
N ASP A 207 17.84 4.79 13.06
CA ASP A 207 16.94 4.00 12.22
C ASP A 207 15.54 3.81 12.87
N GLU A 208 14.60 3.35 12.05
CA GLU A 208 13.23 3.10 12.46
C GLU A 208 13.13 2.09 13.63
N GLN A 209 13.95 1.03 13.62
CA GLN A 209 13.89 -0.04 14.62
C GLN A 209 14.27 0.48 16.01
N GLU A 210 15.28 1.33 16.08
CA GLU A 210 15.73 1.97 17.31
C GLU A 210 14.70 3.00 17.81
N LEU A 211 14.07 3.77 16.92
CA LEU A 211 12.96 4.64 17.32
C LEU A 211 11.77 3.85 17.88
N ARG A 212 11.41 2.72 17.26
CA ARG A 212 10.33 1.86 17.76
C ARG A 212 10.66 1.24 19.13
N LYS A 213 11.90 0.82 19.36
CA LYS A 213 12.36 0.34 20.70
C LYS A 213 12.23 1.41 21.77
N ARG A 214 12.42 2.68 21.42
CA ARG A 214 12.24 3.83 22.31
C ARG A 214 10.77 4.21 22.55
N GLY A 215 9.82 3.48 21.96
CA GLY A 215 8.38 3.66 22.17
C GLY A 215 7.73 4.70 21.25
N TYR A 216 8.37 5.09 20.15
CA TYR A 216 7.74 5.96 19.16
C TYR A 216 6.79 5.16 18.25
N ASP A 217 5.54 5.63 18.12
CA ASP A 217 4.50 4.98 17.32
C ASP A 217 4.51 5.39 15.82
N LYS A 218 5.09 6.55 15.52
CA LYS A 218 5.21 7.10 14.16
C LYS A 218 6.66 7.50 13.94
N THR A 219 7.33 6.79 13.04
CA THR A 219 8.79 6.84 12.87
C THR A 219 9.13 6.98 11.38
N PRO A 220 9.92 7.99 10.97
CA PRO A 220 10.51 7.99 9.63
C PRO A 220 11.52 6.85 9.52
N ASP A 221 11.88 6.46 8.29
CA ASP A 221 12.90 5.42 8.06
C ASP A 221 14.24 5.80 8.70
N PHE A 222 14.65 7.06 8.53
CA PHE A 222 15.86 7.61 9.14
C PHE A 222 15.58 8.97 9.77
N LYS A 223 15.78 9.07 11.09
CA LYS A 223 15.83 10.36 11.78
C LYS A 223 17.29 10.79 11.91
N LEU A 224 17.63 11.97 11.41
CA LEU A 224 18.99 12.49 11.51
C LEU A 224 19.26 12.95 12.95
N GLU A 225 20.44 12.62 13.48
CA GLU A 225 20.85 13.13 14.80
C GLU A 225 21.20 14.61 14.73
N LEU A 226 21.85 15.00 13.63
CA LEU A 226 22.18 16.38 13.32
C LEU A 226 21.44 16.80 12.05
N PRO A 227 20.73 17.95 12.05
CA PRO A 227 20.09 18.47 10.86
C PRO A 227 21.12 18.79 9.77
N ILE A 228 20.73 18.56 8.53
CA ILE A 228 21.56 18.88 7.35
C ILE A 228 20.90 19.95 6.49
N GLY A 229 21.71 20.76 5.81
CA GLY A 229 21.27 21.73 4.82
C GLY A 229 21.33 21.14 3.41
N ILE A 230 20.22 21.17 2.68
CA ILE A 230 20.13 20.79 1.27
C ILE A 230 19.42 21.92 0.53
N ASP A 231 20.02 22.48 -0.52
CA ASP A 231 19.46 23.60 -1.30
C ASP A 231 18.97 24.78 -0.43
N GLY A 232 19.68 25.07 0.67
CA GLY A 232 19.32 26.13 1.62
C GLY A 232 18.14 25.80 2.54
N LYS A 233 17.63 24.56 2.52
CA LYS A 233 16.57 24.06 3.40
C LYS A 233 17.14 23.07 4.42
N ILE A 234 16.62 23.12 5.63
CA ILE A 234 17.01 22.19 6.71
C ILE A 234 16.24 20.87 6.52
N VAL A 235 16.91 19.74 6.76
CA VAL A 235 16.34 18.40 6.75
C VAL A 235 16.72 17.70 8.05
N ASN A 236 15.71 17.16 8.77
CA ASN A 236 15.89 16.47 10.05
C ASN A 236 15.60 14.96 9.97
N TRP A 237 14.93 14.51 8.92
CA TRP A 237 14.59 13.11 8.70
C TRP A 237 14.47 12.83 7.20
N VAL A 238 14.67 11.58 6.83
CA VAL A 238 14.58 11.08 5.46
C VAL A 238 13.64 9.88 5.41
N GLU A 239 12.75 9.88 4.43
CA GLU A 239 11.79 8.81 4.16
C GLU A 239 12.03 8.25 2.75
N SER A 240 12.14 6.92 2.66
CA SER A 240 12.38 6.13 1.46
C SER A 240 11.06 5.56 0.94
N LYS A 241 10.64 5.97 -0.25
CA LYS A 241 9.44 5.43 -0.91
C LYS A 241 9.81 4.77 -2.23
N ALA A 242 9.79 3.44 -2.26
CA ALA A 242 10.03 2.61 -3.45
C ALA A 242 8.83 2.56 -4.42
N THR A 243 8.22 3.71 -4.68
CA THR A 243 7.05 3.87 -5.54
C THR A 243 7.12 5.20 -6.28
N PHE A 244 6.30 5.35 -7.32
CA PHE A 244 6.14 6.60 -8.02
C PHE A 244 5.30 7.58 -7.19
N GLY A 245 5.81 8.79 -7.01
CA GLY A 245 5.14 9.87 -6.30
C GLY A 245 4.15 10.63 -7.19
N ASP A 246 2.85 10.37 -7.00
CA ASP A 246 1.77 11.17 -7.58
C ASP A 246 1.02 11.97 -6.49
N GLU A 247 0.25 12.98 -6.88
CA GLU A 247 -0.46 13.88 -5.96
C GLU A 247 -1.41 13.16 -4.99
N GLU A 248 -2.10 12.11 -5.44
CA GLU A 248 -3.06 11.38 -4.63
C GLU A 248 -2.35 10.47 -3.63
N THR A 249 -1.33 9.74 -4.09
CA THR A 249 -0.49 8.89 -3.26
C THR A 249 0.27 9.71 -2.22
N HIS A 250 0.87 10.84 -2.62
CA HIS A 250 1.59 11.72 -1.72
C HIS A 250 0.67 12.37 -0.68
N ARG A 251 -0.53 12.81 -1.07
CA ARG A 251 -1.54 13.33 -0.11
C ARG A 251 -1.90 12.28 0.94
N GLY A 252 -2.08 11.02 0.54
CA GLY A 252 -2.29 9.93 1.50
C GLY A 252 -1.14 9.80 2.49
N TYR A 253 0.11 9.80 2.01
CA TYR A 253 1.27 9.76 2.91
C TYR A 253 1.39 11.00 3.82
N MET A 254 1.01 12.17 3.32
CA MET A 254 0.98 13.40 4.13
C MET A 254 0.05 13.25 5.33
N GLU A 255 -1.19 12.79 5.09
CA GLU A 255 -2.20 12.60 6.13
C GLU A 255 -1.83 11.48 7.11
N ASP A 256 -1.30 10.36 6.62
CA ASP A 256 -1.08 9.16 7.42
C ASP A 256 0.24 9.17 8.24
N GLN A 257 1.27 9.85 7.71
CA GLN A 257 2.67 9.71 8.17
C GLN A 257 3.39 11.06 8.24
N LEU A 258 3.57 11.75 7.10
CA LEU A 258 4.59 12.80 6.96
C LEU A 258 4.28 14.05 7.79
N ILE A 259 2.99 14.41 7.96
CA ILE A 259 2.61 15.52 8.86
C ILE A 259 3.02 15.22 10.30
N SER A 260 2.90 13.97 10.75
CA SER A 260 3.31 13.57 12.10
C SER A 260 4.83 13.68 12.28
N TYR A 261 5.62 13.30 11.27
CA TYR A 261 7.08 13.44 11.30
C TYR A 261 7.48 14.90 11.32
N LYS A 262 6.87 15.71 10.44
CA LYS A 262 7.09 17.16 10.40
C LYS A 262 6.82 17.83 11.74
N ASN A 263 5.66 17.55 12.33
CA ASN A 263 5.26 18.18 13.59
C ASN A 263 6.16 17.78 14.77
N ARG A 264 6.78 16.59 14.72
CA ARG A 264 7.61 16.06 15.80
C ARG A 264 9.10 16.37 15.63
N TYR A 265 9.61 16.30 14.41
CA TYR A 265 11.04 16.36 14.11
C TYR A 265 11.42 17.55 13.22
N GLY A 266 10.45 18.35 12.77
CA GLY A 266 10.68 19.48 11.88
C GLY A 266 10.74 19.08 10.39
N PRO A 267 11.25 19.97 9.53
CA PRO A 267 11.37 19.73 8.09
C PRO A 267 12.10 18.43 7.73
N GLY A 268 11.73 17.81 6.61
CA GLY A 268 12.29 16.52 6.19
C GLY A 268 12.34 16.32 4.69
N LEU A 269 12.86 15.17 4.29
CA LEU A 269 13.09 14.77 2.90
C LEU A 269 12.36 13.45 2.60
N VAL A 270 11.66 13.39 1.48
CA VAL A 270 11.03 12.18 0.95
C VAL A 270 11.68 11.84 -0.38
N ILE A 271 12.14 10.61 -0.53
CA ILE A 271 12.75 10.10 -1.75
C ILE A 271 11.79 9.15 -2.45
N TYR A 272 11.32 9.50 -3.64
CA TYR A 272 10.58 8.59 -4.52
C TYR A 272 11.52 7.96 -5.54
N TRP A 273 11.93 6.72 -5.29
CA TRP A 273 12.96 6.04 -6.08
C TRP A 273 12.55 5.75 -7.53
N LEU A 274 11.25 5.59 -7.78
CA LEU A 274 10.72 5.33 -9.12
C LEU A 274 10.28 6.62 -9.83
N GLY A 275 10.62 7.77 -9.26
CA GLY A 275 10.32 9.10 -9.77
C GLY A 275 9.04 9.71 -9.21
N HIS A 276 8.79 10.97 -9.55
CA HIS A 276 7.56 11.67 -9.17
C HIS A 276 7.07 12.59 -10.30
N VAL A 277 5.81 13.03 -10.18
CA VAL A 277 5.25 14.07 -11.03
C VAL A 277 5.84 15.44 -10.68
N ASP A 278 6.09 16.27 -11.69
CA ASP A 278 6.68 17.61 -11.54
C ASP A 278 5.87 18.55 -10.63
N THR A 279 4.55 18.39 -10.55
CA THR A 279 3.69 19.15 -9.63
C THR A 279 4.03 18.93 -8.16
N LEU A 280 4.70 17.81 -7.82
CA LEU A 280 5.18 17.57 -6.46
C LEU A 280 6.47 18.34 -6.12
N ASP A 281 7.22 18.80 -7.12
CA ASP A 281 8.40 19.66 -6.90
C ASP A 281 8.02 21.14 -6.79
N ASP A 282 6.71 21.46 -6.76
CA ASP A 282 6.24 22.82 -6.63
C ASP A 282 6.69 23.45 -5.30
N SER A 283 7.04 24.73 -5.40
CA SER A 283 7.40 25.65 -4.33
C SER A 283 6.42 25.62 -3.15
N SER A 284 5.14 25.32 -3.38
CA SER A 284 4.09 25.22 -2.37
C SER A 284 4.28 24.01 -1.43
N ILE A 285 4.65 22.84 -1.96
CA ILE A 285 4.95 21.63 -1.16
C ILE A 285 6.29 21.80 -0.46
N SER A 286 7.27 22.40 -1.14
CA SER A 286 8.52 22.84 -0.52
C SER A 286 8.30 23.80 0.67
N ALA A 287 7.32 24.70 0.58
CA ALA A 287 6.94 25.61 1.67
C ALA A 287 6.28 24.89 2.85
N SER A 288 5.76 23.69 2.63
CA SER A 288 5.29 22.82 3.71
C SER A 288 6.44 22.26 4.56
N GLY A 289 7.70 22.48 4.20
CA GLY A 289 8.87 21.97 4.92
C GLY A 289 9.18 20.51 4.63
N ILE A 290 8.56 19.92 3.60
CA ILE A 290 8.89 18.60 3.10
C ILE A 290 9.47 18.74 1.71
N MET A 291 10.71 18.29 1.56
CA MET A 291 11.42 18.24 0.28
C MET A 291 11.15 16.89 -0.38
N ILE A 292 11.01 16.87 -1.71
CA ILE A 292 10.84 15.67 -2.50
C ILE A 292 12.00 15.54 -3.48
N ARG A 293 12.62 14.34 -3.56
CA ARG A 293 13.71 14.04 -4.49
C ARG A 293 13.58 12.63 -5.05
N GLU A 294 14.35 12.32 -6.08
CA GLU A 294 14.43 10.97 -6.68
C GLU A 294 15.66 10.18 -6.17
N ASN A 295 16.58 10.86 -5.49
CA ASN A 295 17.77 10.29 -4.88
C ASN A 295 18.23 11.14 -3.68
N MET A 296 19.19 10.62 -2.91
CA MET A 296 19.86 11.40 -1.88
C MET A 296 20.76 12.47 -2.54
N PRO A 297 20.55 13.77 -2.27
CA PRO A 297 21.38 14.83 -2.83
C PRO A 297 22.82 14.76 -2.30
N THR A 298 23.80 15.15 -3.11
CA THR A 298 25.21 15.19 -2.71
C THR A 298 25.66 16.56 -2.20
N ASN A 299 24.90 17.61 -2.49
CA ASN A 299 25.16 18.98 -2.03
C ASN A 299 24.65 19.18 -0.60
N ILE A 300 25.33 18.55 0.35
CA ILE A 300 24.95 18.57 1.76
C ILE A 300 25.85 19.53 2.51
N VAL A 301 25.22 20.46 3.22
CA VAL A 301 25.87 21.34 4.17
C VAL A 301 25.66 20.76 5.57
N HIS A 302 26.74 20.32 6.20
CA HIS A 302 26.71 19.89 7.59
C HIS A 302 26.65 21.12 8.50
N MET A 303 25.91 21.00 9.61
CA MET A 303 25.92 22.03 10.63
C MET A 303 27.31 22.09 11.27
N ASP A 304 27.92 23.27 11.28
CA ASP A 304 29.20 23.46 11.95
C ASP A 304 29.00 23.43 13.47
N THR A 305 29.60 22.44 14.12
CA THR A 305 29.57 22.29 15.58
C THR A 305 30.65 23.11 16.28
N ASN A 306 31.62 23.66 15.54
CA ASN A 306 32.69 24.52 16.07
C ASN A 306 32.26 25.98 16.13
N TRP A 307 30.98 26.23 16.42
CA TRP A 307 30.46 27.58 16.62
C TRP A 307 31.12 28.22 17.84
N GLU A 308 32.09 29.11 17.60
CA GLU A 308 32.63 29.96 18.65
C GLU A 308 31.65 31.09 18.94
N TRP A 309 31.37 31.32 20.23
CA TRP A 309 30.39 32.32 20.70
C TRP A 309 30.75 33.77 20.33
N GLU A 310 31.89 34.02 19.69
CA GLU A 310 32.41 35.35 19.34
C GLU A 310 31.79 35.96 18.07
N ASP A 311 31.09 35.18 17.23
CA ASP A 311 30.53 35.64 15.94
C ASP A 311 29.12 36.26 16.02
N LEU A 312 28.65 36.66 17.20
CA LEU A 312 27.40 37.42 17.34
C LEU A 312 27.57 38.82 16.69
N PRO A 313 26.72 39.23 15.73
CA PRO A 313 26.73 40.61 15.26
C PRO A 313 26.43 41.52 16.45
N SER A 314 27.40 42.36 16.80
CA SER A 314 27.43 43.27 17.94
C SER A 314 26.38 44.41 17.90
N LYS A 315 25.27 44.23 17.19
CA LYS A 315 24.20 45.23 17.02
C LYS A 315 22.90 44.81 17.71
N LEU A 316 22.94 44.59 19.02
CA LEU A 316 21.73 44.54 19.86
C LEU A 316 21.91 45.29 21.19
N SER A 317 22.78 46.32 21.20
CA SER A 317 22.93 47.23 22.35
C SER A 317 22.74 48.68 21.94
N ASP A 318 21.57 49.04 21.42
CA ASP A 318 21.06 50.42 21.57
C ASP A 318 19.60 50.55 21.12
N THR A 319 18.68 50.03 21.92
CA THR A 319 17.34 50.60 22.04
C THR A 319 16.83 50.29 23.44
N ARG A 320 17.41 50.98 24.44
CA ARG A 320 16.74 51.12 25.72
C ARG A 320 15.49 51.97 25.50
N LEU A 321 14.35 51.35 25.79
CA LEU A 321 13.07 52.00 26.05
C LEU A 321 13.26 53.30 26.83
N LYS A 322 12.84 54.40 26.22
CA LYS A 322 12.37 55.62 26.88
C LYS A 322 11.00 55.95 26.27
#